data_AF-A0A8H6RFY2-F1
#
_entry.id   AF-A0A8H6RFY2-F1
#
_cell.length_a   1.000
_cell.length_b   1.000
_cell.length_c   1.000
_cell.angle_alpha   90.00
_cell.angle_beta   90.00
_cell.angle_gamma   90.00
#
_symmetry.space_group_name_H-M   'P 1'
#
loop_
_entity.id
_entity.type
_entity.pdbx_description
1 polymer ?
#
loop_
_entity_poly.entity_id
_entity_poly.type
_entity_poly.pdbx_seq_one_letter_code
_entity_poly.pdbx_strand_id
1 'polypeptide(L)'
;MYTSTIITSLLAIAGTTLAAPLAKRADITIEFIGGPASYSMTIPNDDAWHPTNSDLNISKLRSSVNVITACQFQTNPPPAVAATATYVQSDDGAVDVGPPQPILAVKCPGA
;
A
#
# COMPACT_ATOMS: atom_id res chain seq x y z
N MET A 1 -31.13 34.97 59.20
CA MET A 1 -31.83 33.69 59.48
C MET A 1 -32.79 33.44 58.32
N TYR A 2 -32.70 32.36 57.53
CA TYR A 2 -31.72 31.27 57.50
C TYR A 2 -31.56 30.73 56.05
N THR A 3 -30.31 30.51 55.62
CA THR A 3 -29.78 29.46 54.69
C THR A 3 -30.61 28.84 53.54
N SER A 4 -30.00 28.84 52.32
CA SER A 4 -29.73 27.66 51.45
C SER A 4 -30.90 26.90 50.77
N THR A 5 -30.80 26.18 49.63
CA THR A 5 -29.84 26.00 48.49
C THR A 5 -30.68 25.44 47.27
N ILE A 6 -30.33 24.58 46.28
CA ILE A 6 -29.17 23.73 45.92
C ILE A 6 -29.13 23.30 44.41
N ILE A 7 -27.93 23.34 43.81
CA ILE A 7 -27.29 22.45 42.79
C ILE A 7 -27.98 22.03 41.45
N THR A 8 -27.27 22.41 40.36
CA THR A 8 -26.92 21.74 39.06
C THR A 8 -27.90 20.80 38.31
N SER A 9 -27.89 20.76 36.97
CA SER A 9 -26.89 19.96 36.23
C SER A 9 -26.72 20.40 34.75
N LEU A 10 -25.48 20.75 34.35
CA LEU A 10 -25.07 20.74 32.95
C LEU A 10 -24.50 19.35 32.62
N LEU A 11 -25.18 18.58 31.78
CA LEU A 11 -24.68 17.30 31.28
C LEU A 11 -23.86 17.52 29.99
N ALA A 12 -22.71 18.17 30.13
CA ALA A 12 -21.75 18.32 29.03
C ALA A 12 -21.04 16.98 28.78
N ILE A 13 -21.62 16.17 27.88
CA ILE A 13 -21.03 14.87 27.48
C ILE A 13 -19.78 15.16 26.64
N ALA A 14 -18.62 15.23 27.30
CA ALA A 14 -17.32 15.34 26.67
C ALA A 14 -16.99 14.03 25.94
N GLY A 15 -17.43 13.93 24.68
CA GLY A 15 -17.10 12.82 23.79
C GLY A 15 -15.61 12.83 23.44
N THR A 16 -14.77 12.30 24.32
CA THR A 16 -13.33 12.12 24.05
C THR A 16 -13.15 11.05 22.99
N THR A 17 -13.11 11.49 21.72
CA THR A 17 -12.73 10.65 20.60
C THR A 17 -11.30 10.15 20.82
N LEU A 18 -11.16 8.88 21.23
CA LEU A 18 -9.88 8.18 21.31
C LEU A 18 -9.37 7.87 19.90
N ALA A 19 -9.01 8.92 19.17
CA ALA A 19 -8.15 8.84 18.02
C ALA A 19 -6.77 8.39 18.51
N ALA A 20 -6.54 7.08 18.52
CA ALA A 20 -5.20 6.53 18.67
C ALA A 20 -4.30 7.19 17.61
N PRO A 21 -3.04 7.52 17.95
CA PRO A 21 -2.14 8.13 16.98
C PRO A 21 -2.01 7.21 15.77
N LEU A 22 -2.13 7.78 14.56
CA LEU A 22 -1.97 7.02 13.32
C LEU A 22 -0.55 6.48 13.26
N ALA A 23 -0.37 5.22 13.67
CA ALA A 23 0.90 4.53 13.58
C ALA A 23 1.25 4.41 12.09
N LYS A 24 2.31 5.10 11.65
CA LYS A 24 2.73 5.02 10.25
C LYS A 24 3.04 3.56 9.94
N ARG A 25 2.29 2.98 9.00
CA ARG A 25 2.49 1.62 8.53
C ARG A 25 3.86 1.52 7.87
N ALA A 26 4.51 0.37 8.00
CA ALA A 26 5.84 0.14 7.44
C ALA A 26 5.80 0.20 5.91
N ASP A 27 6.70 0.99 5.32
CA ASP A 27 6.85 1.10 3.86
C ASP A 27 7.43 -0.20 3.28
N ILE A 28 7.05 -0.54 2.05
CA ILE A 28 7.43 -1.81 1.40
C ILE A 28 8.45 -1.53 0.30
N THR A 29 9.69 -2.00 0.47
CA THR A 29 10.71 -1.95 -0.58
C THR A 29 10.56 -3.15 -1.51
N ILE A 30 10.47 -2.88 -2.82
CA ILE A 30 10.34 -3.88 -3.88
C ILE A 30 11.49 -3.66 -4.88
N GLU A 31 12.20 -4.74 -5.21
CA GLU A 31 13.12 -4.81 -6.35
C GLU A 31 12.33 -5.28 -7.58
N PHE A 32 12.43 -4.51 -8.65
CA PHE A 32 11.80 -4.72 -9.94
C PHE A 32 12.85 -5.23 -10.92
N ILE A 33 12.77 -6.49 -11.31
CA ILE A 33 13.78 -7.20 -12.10
C ILE A 33 13.24 -7.45 -13.51
N GLY A 34 13.88 -6.84 -14.51
CA GLY A 34 13.69 -7.17 -15.92
C GLY A 34 14.84 -8.05 -16.44
N GLY A 35 14.90 -8.25 -17.76
CA GLY A 35 15.90 -9.13 -18.39
C GLY A 35 17.36 -8.73 -18.14
N PRO A 36 17.79 -7.49 -18.50
CA PRO A 36 19.18 -7.05 -18.36
C PRO A 36 19.45 -6.08 -17.20
N ALA A 37 18.43 -5.73 -16.41
CA ALA A 37 18.51 -4.67 -15.39
C ALA A 37 17.49 -4.88 -14.25
N SER A 38 17.77 -4.30 -13.08
CA SER A 38 16.79 -4.13 -12.00
C SER A 38 16.88 -2.73 -11.39
N TYR A 39 15.83 -2.33 -10.66
CA TYR A 39 15.80 -1.14 -9.80
C TYR A 39 14.97 -1.42 -8.54
N SER A 40 15.19 -0.67 -7.46
CA SER A 40 14.42 -0.81 -6.22
C SER A 40 13.64 0.46 -5.92
N MET A 41 12.39 0.30 -5.48
CA MET A 41 11.51 1.39 -5.06
C MET A 41 10.87 1.06 -3.71
N THR A 42 10.83 2.03 -2.80
CA THR A 42 10.12 1.92 -1.53
C THR A 42 8.74 2.55 -1.68
N ILE A 43 7.70 1.74 -1.52
CA ILE A 43 6.30 2.14 -1.66
C ILE A 43 5.73 2.48 -0.27
N PRO A 44 5.28 3.72 -0.03
CA PRO A 44 4.52 4.07 1.16
C PRO A 44 3.26 3.20 1.31
N ASN A 45 2.94 2.87 2.55
CA ASN A 45 1.84 1.96 2.88
C ASN A 45 0.59 2.76 3.26
N ASP A 46 0.13 3.57 2.30
CA ASP A 46 -0.82 4.68 2.46
C ASP A 46 -2.09 4.57 1.58
N ASP A 47 -2.23 3.47 0.83
CA ASP A 47 -3.25 3.26 -0.21
C ASP A 47 -3.29 4.33 -1.32
N ALA A 48 -2.16 5.00 -1.62
CA ALA A 48 -1.99 5.81 -2.81
C ALA A 48 -1.30 5.03 -3.95
N TRP A 49 -1.55 5.43 -5.20
CA TRP A 49 -0.81 4.92 -6.36
C TRP A 49 0.50 5.67 -6.53
N HIS A 50 1.63 4.99 -6.33
CA HIS A 50 2.97 5.53 -6.49
C HIS A 50 3.52 5.14 -7.87
N PRO A 51 3.79 6.11 -8.78
CA PRO A 51 4.29 5.80 -10.12
C PRO A 51 5.75 5.36 -10.09
N THR A 52 6.08 4.31 -10.85
CA THR A 52 7.46 3.78 -10.95
C THR A 52 8.35 4.64 -11.84
N ASN A 53 7.76 5.29 -12.86
CA ASN A 53 8.45 6.04 -13.90
C ASN A 53 9.54 5.23 -14.64
N SER A 54 9.26 3.96 -14.94
CA SER A 54 10.21 3.03 -15.59
C SER A 54 9.55 2.23 -16.72
N ASP A 55 10.14 2.30 -17.92
CA ASP A 55 9.73 1.55 -19.12
C ASP A 55 10.29 0.11 -19.13
N LEU A 56 10.95 -0.34 -18.05
CA LEU A 56 11.56 -1.66 -17.98
C LEU A 56 10.50 -2.77 -17.97
N ASN A 57 10.58 -3.71 -18.91
CA ASN A 57 9.77 -4.92 -18.90
C ASN A 57 10.15 -5.81 -17.71
N ILE A 58 9.32 -5.80 -16.65
CA ILE A 58 9.54 -6.55 -15.42
C ILE A 58 9.12 -8.00 -15.61
N SER A 59 10.02 -8.93 -15.30
CA SER A 59 9.79 -10.37 -15.31
C SER A 59 9.76 -10.98 -13.91
N LYS A 60 10.34 -10.32 -12.89
CA LYS A 60 10.31 -10.76 -11.49
C LYS A 60 10.27 -9.57 -10.52
N LEU A 61 9.56 -9.74 -9.41
CA LEU A 61 9.49 -8.83 -8.28
C LEU A 61 10.05 -9.51 -7.03
N ARG A 62 10.96 -8.85 -6.30
CA ARG A 62 11.54 -9.37 -5.05
C ARG A 62 11.32 -8.38 -3.90
N SER A 63 10.97 -8.88 -2.72
CA SER A 63 10.82 -8.10 -1.49
C SER A 63 11.02 -9.02 -0.27
N SER A 64 11.02 -8.45 0.93
CA SER A 64 10.97 -9.19 2.20
C SER A 64 9.56 -9.69 2.56
N VAL A 65 8.53 -9.23 1.83
CA VAL A 65 7.12 -9.61 2.03
C VAL A 65 6.52 -10.16 0.73
N ASN A 66 5.42 -10.91 0.85
CA ASN A 66 4.65 -11.34 -0.31
C ASN A 66 3.93 -10.13 -0.94
N VAL A 67 4.46 -9.63 -2.06
CA VAL A 67 3.95 -8.40 -2.67
C VAL A 67 2.61 -8.56 -3.37
N ILE A 68 2.21 -9.78 -3.78
CA ILE A 68 0.91 -10.03 -4.43
C ILE A 68 -0.25 -10.10 -3.43
N THR A 69 0.04 -10.33 -2.14
CA THR A 69 -0.95 -10.17 -1.06
C THR A 69 -0.92 -8.79 -0.42
N ALA A 70 0.22 -8.09 -0.45
CA ALA A 70 0.40 -6.79 0.20
C ALA A 70 0.17 -5.56 -0.70
N CYS A 71 0.26 -5.69 -2.02
CA CYS A 71 0.21 -4.56 -2.96
C CYS A 71 -0.56 -4.88 -4.24
N GLN A 72 -1.09 -3.83 -4.87
CA GLN A 72 -1.74 -3.83 -6.17
C GLN A 72 -0.80 -3.20 -7.20
N PHE A 73 -0.75 -3.79 -8.40
CA PHE A 73 0.15 -3.38 -9.48
C PHE A 73 -0.66 -2.93 -10.69
N GLN A 74 -0.24 -1.83 -11.31
CA GLN A 74 -0.83 -1.32 -12.54
C GLN A 74 0.17 -1.42 -13.68
N THR A 75 -0.07 -2.30 -14.66
CA THR A 75 0.81 -2.46 -15.84
C THR A 75 0.31 -1.74 -17.09
N ASN A 76 -0.92 -1.21 -17.06
CA ASN A 76 -1.56 -0.59 -18.21
C ASN A 76 -2.30 0.70 -17.79
N PRO A 77 -2.37 1.74 -18.65
CA PRO A 77 -3.15 2.93 -18.37
C PRO A 77 -4.67 2.61 -18.42
N PRO A 78 -5.53 3.26 -17.61
CA PRO A 78 -6.96 3.00 -17.65
C PRO A 78 -7.60 3.62 -18.90
N PRO A 79 -8.63 3.00 -19.52
CA PRO A 79 -9.25 1.72 -19.18
C PRO A 79 -8.54 0.54 -19.89
N ALA A 80 -7.85 -0.31 -19.13
CA ALA A 80 -6.99 -1.36 -19.67
C ALA A 80 -7.74 -2.67 -20.00
N VAL A 81 -7.66 -3.13 -21.26
CA VAL A 81 -8.03 -4.51 -21.64
C VAL A 81 -7.06 -5.06 -22.71
N ALA A 82 -5.91 -5.58 -22.27
CA ALA A 82 -5.09 -6.55 -22.99
C ALA A 82 -4.11 -7.23 -22.02
N ALA A 83 -3.90 -8.54 -22.17
CA ALA A 83 -2.87 -9.35 -21.49
C ALA A 83 -2.61 -8.98 -20.00
N THR A 84 -3.60 -9.20 -19.13
CA THR A 84 -3.47 -9.03 -17.68
C THR A 84 -2.19 -9.70 -17.16
N ALA A 85 -1.34 -8.94 -16.48
CA ALA A 85 -0.14 -9.49 -15.85
C ALA A 85 -0.53 -10.62 -14.88
N THR A 86 -0.02 -11.82 -15.17
CA THR A 86 -0.16 -12.98 -14.29
C THR A 86 1.02 -12.97 -13.33
N TYR A 87 0.72 -12.93 -12.04
CA TYR A 87 1.71 -12.95 -10.97
C TYR A 87 1.72 -14.31 -10.31
N VAL A 88 2.89 -14.95 -10.25
CA VAL A 88 3.05 -16.30 -9.66
C VAL A 88 4.12 -16.24 -8.58
N GLN A 89 3.83 -16.76 -7.39
CA GLN A 89 4.81 -16.88 -6.32
C GLN A 89 5.87 -17.91 -6.71
N SER A 90 7.14 -17.49 -6.78
CA SER A 90 8.29 -18.32 -7.10
C SER A 90 8.80 -19.09 -5.87
N ASP A 91 9.48 -20.22 -6.08
CA ASP A 91 10.15 -21.00 -5.03
C ASP A 91 11.25 -20.21 -4.28
N ASP A 92 11.85 -19.21 -4.93
CA ASP A 92 12.87 -18.31 -4.34
C ASP A 92 12.28 -17.13 -3.54
N GLY A 93 11.00 -17.21 -3.17
CA GLY A 93 10.28 -16.18 -2.39
C GLY A 93 9.91 -14.92 -3.17
N ALA A 94 10.39 -14.78 -4.40
CA ALA A 94 10.03 -13.72 -5.32
C ALA A 94 8.68 -14.00 -6.01
N VAL A 95 8.26 -13.10 -6.90
CA VAL A 95 7.07 -13.24 -7.73
C VAL A 95 7.45 -13.09 -9.21
N ASP A 96 7.18 -14.11 -10.02
CA ASP A 96 7.33 -14.05 -11.48
C ASP A 96 6.15 -13.26 -12.10
N VAL A 97 6.45 -12.47 -13.14
CA VAL A 97 5.51 -11.60 -13.85
C VAL A 97 5.43 -12.04 -15.31
N GLY A 98 4.28 -12.61 -15.70
CA GLY A 98 4.06 -13.20 -17.02
C GLY A 98 2.88 -12.57 -17.79
N PRO A 99 3.04 -12.17 -19.06
CA PRO A 99 4.31 -11.95 -19.76
C PRO A 99 5.08 -10.74 -19.18
N PRO A 100 6.42 -10.67 -19.34
CA PRO A 100 7.20 -9.53 -18.88
C PRO A 100 6.75 -8.21 -19.51
N GLN A 101 6.45 -7.22 -18.68
CA GLN A 101 5.81 -5.96 -19.10
C GLN A 101 6.12 -4.82 -18.11
N PRO A 102 5.96 -3.54 -18.50
CA PRO A 102 6.18 -2.43 -17.58
C PRO A 102 5.16 -2.44 -16.45
N ILE A 103 5.60 -2.03 -15.26
CA ILE A 103 4.72 -1.71 -14.14
C ILE A 103 4.73 -0.20 -14.01
N LEU A 104 3.60 0.45 -14.25
CA LEU A 104 3.45 1.92 -14.29
C LEU A 104 3.32 2.52 -12.89
N ALA A 105 2.59 1.85 -12.00
CA ALA A 105 2.36 2.27 -10.62
C ALA A 105 2.12 1.09 -9.68
N VAL A 106 2.37 1.30 -8.39
CA VAL A 106 2.13 0.34 -7.31
C VAL A 106 1.37 1.02 -6.17
N LYS A 107 0.39 0.33 -5.58
CA LYS A 107 -0.38 0.79 -4.43
C LYS A 107 -0.41 -0.29 -3.36
N CYS A 108 0.12 -0.02 -2.18
CA CYS A 108 0.11 -0.96 -1.06
C CYS A 108 -0.98 -0.52 -0.05
N PRO A 109 -2.15 -1.17 -0.03
CA PRO A 109 -3.17 -0.89 0.98
C PRO A 109 -2.69 -1.33 2.36
N GLY A 110 -2.89 -0.45 3.35
CA GLY A 110 -2.52 -0.73 4.73
C GLY A 110 -3.38 -1.81 5.38
N ALA A 111 -2.84 -3.03 5.44
CA ALA A 111 -3.42 -4.24 6.07
C ALA A 111 -3.83 -4.08 7.54
#